data_AF-I5BRF8-F1
#
_entry.id   AF-I5BRF8-F1
#
_cell.length_a   1.000
_cell.length_b   1.000
_cell.length_c   1.000
_cell.angle_alpha   90.00
_cell.angle_beta   90.00
_cell.angle_gamma   90.00
#
_symmetry.space_group_name_H-M   'P 1'
#
loop_
_entity.id
_entity.type
_entity.pdbx_description
1 polymer ?
#
loop_
_entity_poly.entity_id
_entity_poly.type
_entity_poly.pdbx_seq_one_letter_code
_entity_poly.pdbx_strand_id
1 'polypeptide(L)'
;MSATVCAAAMFEPDFSGAEVCPSPNFGVRRDGQKPDALILHYTGMETGESAQDWLCAAESEVSSHYLVHEDGRIVQMVREADRAWHAGRGSWQGRDDVNSWSIGVEIANAGHPQNLPDFPEVQIKAVLELGLDICRRHRILAKRVLAHSDIAPGRKVDPGEKFPWQRLAAAGLGHFVAIAPSREGVFSVPTAADRPFWPSRDCFSATDTGLPQPEHMTGKRKRSSGNFKGISGL
;
A
#
# COMPACT_ATOMS: atom_id res chain seq x y z
N MET A 1 28.79 14.00 -17.80
CA MET A 1 28.88 12.53 -17.66
C MET A 1 27.48 11.97 -17.73
N SER A 2 27.34 10.88 -18.45
CA SER A 2 26.09 10.27 -18.92
C SER A 2 25.23 9.75 -17.78
N ALA A 3 23.94 10.10 -17.78
CA ALA A 3 22.89 9.30 -17.17
C ALA A 3 21.93 8.94 -18.30
N THR A 4 22.09 7.73 -18.81
CA THR A 4 21.15 7.12 -19.75
C THR A 4 19.85 6.89 -18.99
N VAL A 5 18.88 7.79 -19.15
CA VAL A 5 17.50 7.50 -18.80
C VAL A 5 17.09 6.33 -19.68
N CYS A 6 16.85 5.15 -19.09
CA CYS A 6 16.05 4.13 -19.77
C CYS A 6 14.71 4.78 -20.05
N ALA A 7 14.52 5.28 -21.27
CA ALA A 7 13.24 5.79 -21.72
C ALA A 7 12.27 4.60 -21.73
N ALA A 8 11.53 4.42 -20.62
CA ALA A 8 10.34 3.61 -20.65
C ALA A 8 9.48 4.15 -21.80
N ALA A 9 9.14 3.28 -22.74
CA ALA A 9 8.44 3.69 -23.95
C ALA A 9 7.13 4.37 -23.56
N MET A 10 6.92 5.58 -24.09
CA MET A 10 5.63 6.27 -24.02
C MET A 10 4.53 5.30 -24.45
N PHE A 11 3.47 5.18 -23.64
CA PHE A 11 2.31 4.34 -23.92
C PHE A 11 1.03 5.19 -23.93
N GLU A 12 0.01 4.72 -24.64
CA GLU A 12 -1.32 5.32 -24.55
C GLU A 12 -1.95 4.98 -23.19
N PRO A 13 -2.51 5.94 -22.45
CA PRO A 13 -3.04 5.69 -21.12
C PRO A 13 -4.27 4.76 -21.19
N ASP A 14 -4.33 3.79 -20.28
CA ASP A 14 -5.49 2.89 -20.14
C ASP A 14 -6.73 3.66 -19.64
N PHE A 15 -6.52 4.73 -18.87
CA PHE A 15 -7.55 5.70 -18.47
C PHE A 15 -7.37 6.98 -19.28
N SER A 16 -8.34 7.31 -20.14
CA SER A 16 -8.21 8.43 -21.10
C SER A 16 -8.04 9.82 -20.45
N GLY A 17 -8.35 9.97 -19.17
CA GLY A 17 -8.15 11.21 -18.41
C GLY A 17 -6.77 11.32 -17.74
N ALA A 18 -5.88 10.35 -17.93
CA ALA A 18 -4.54 10.37 -17.34
C ALA A 18 -3.50 10.96 -18.27
N GLU A 19 -2.57 11.73 -17.70
CA GLU A 19 -1.27 12.01 -18.29
C GLU A 19 -0.37 10.77 -18.13
N VAL A 20 0.67 10.63 -18.95
CA VAL A 20 1.58 9.48 -18.89
C VAL A 20 2.97 9.94 -18.46
N CYS A 21 3.46 9.37 -17.37
CA CYS A 21 4.83 9.57 -16.86
C CYS A 21 5.42 8.19 -16.58
N PRO A 22 6.04 7.51 -17.56
CA PRO A 22 6.39 6.11 -17.44
C PRO A 22 7.43 5.84 -16.34
N SER A 23 7.11 4.90 -15.44
CA SER A 23 8.09 4.36 -14.47
C SER A 23 8.84 3.18 -15.10
N PRO A 24 10.16 3.03 -14.87
CA PRO A 24 10.90 1.83 -15.26
C PRO A 24 10.64 0.64 -14.34
N ASN A 25 10.01 0.86 -13.18
CA ASN A 25 9.86 -0.13 -12.11
C ASN A 25 8.62 -1.01 -12.32
N PHE A 26 8.61 -1.82 -13.36
CA PHE A 26 7.53 -2.77 -13.62
C PHE A 26 8.07 -4.10 -14.15
N GLY A 27 7.20 -5.10 -14.21
CA GLY A 27 7.53 -6.37 -14.84
C GLY A 27 6.30 -7.07 -15.37
N VAL A 28 6.48 -8.31 -15.81
CA VAL A 28 5.37 -9.16 -16.24
C VAL A 28 4.57 -9.62 -15.01
N ARG A 29 3.24 -9.64 -15.12
CA ARG A 29 2.37 -10.26 -14.11
C ARG A 29 2.70 -11.74 -14.01
N ARG A 30 2.96 -12.24 -12.80
CA ARG A 30 3.34 -13.64 -12.59
C ARG A 30 2.17 -14.57 -12.87
N ASP A 31 2.46 -15.80 -13.26
CA ASP A 31 1.49 -16.88 -13.45
C ASP A 31 0.30 -16.55 -14.37
N GLY A 32 0.48 -15.61 -15.29
CA GLY A 32 -0.59 -15.15 -16.20
C GLY A 32 -1.74 -14.42 -15.48
N GLN A 33 -1.51 -13.96 -14.24
CA GLN A 33 -2.49 -13.22 -13.45
C GLN A 33 -2.94 -11.96 -14.19
N LYS A 34 -4.19 -11.59 -13.96
CA LYS A 34 -4.79 -10.35 -14.45
C LYS A 34 -5.28 -9.52 -13.26
N PRO A 35 -5.42 -8.20 -13.43
CA PRO A 35 -6.02 -7.38 -12.40
C PRO A 35 -7.43 -7.88 -12.04
N ASP A 36 -7.65 -8.13 -10.76
CA ASP A 36 -8.96 -8.44 -10.20
C ASP A 36 -9.22 -7.69 -8.89
N ALA A 37 -8.33 -6.78 -8.50
CA ALA A 37 -8.46 -5.92 -7.33
C ALA A 37 -7.86 -4.53 -7.58
N LEU A 38 -8.37 -3.56 -6.85
CA LEU A 38 -7.88 -2.19 -6.80
C LEU A 38 -7.35 -1.93 -5.39
N ILE A 39 -6.07 -1.57 -5.27
CA ILE A 39 -5.43 -1.26 -3.99
C ILE A 39 -5.18 0.24 -3.92
N LEU A 40 -5.75 0.88 -2.90
CA LEU A 40 -5.61 2.32 -2.64
C LEU A 40 -4.55 2.57 -1.58
N HIS A 41 -3.66 3.52 -1.88
CA HIS A 41 -2.52 3.92 -1.06
C HIS A 41 -2.57 5.43 -0.82
N TYR A 42 -1.84 5.90 0.19
CA TYR A 42 -1.30 7.26 0.13
C TYR A 42 0.19 7.18 -0.14
N THR A 43 0.77 8.26 -0.66
CA THR A 43 2.21 8.33 -0.97
C THR A 43 3.08 8.47 0.28
N GLY A 44 2.62 9.24 1.29
CA GLY A 44 3.37 9.50 2.52
C GLY A 44 4.50 10.50 2.30
N MET A 45 4.45 11.22 1.19
CA MET A 45 5.42 12.22 0.76
C MET A 45 4.78 13.61 0.80
N GLU A 46 5.60 14.64 0.94
CA GLU A 46 5.13 16.02 1.15
C GLU A 46 4.28 16.57 0.00
N THR A 47 4.58 16.16 -1.25
CA THR A 47 3.84 16.61 -2.44
C THR A 47 3.64 15.47 -3.43
N GLY A 48 2.59 15.58 -4.25
CA GLY A 48 2.39 14.72 -5.41
C GLY A 48 3.55 14.72 -6.40
N GLU A 49 4.19 15.86 -6.64
CA GLU A 49 5.37 15.94 -7.53
C GLU A 49 6.55 15.12 -7.01
N SER A 50 6.89 15.25 -5.71
CA SER A 50 7.95 14.43 -5.11
C SER A 50 7.62 12.94 -5.14
N ALA A 51 6.34 12.58 -5.00
CA ALA A 51 5.89 11.20 -5.13
C ALA A 51 6.02 10.67 -6.56
N GLN A 52 5.65 11.48 -7.56
CA GLN A 52 5.80 11.12 -8.98
C GLN A 52 7.27 10.90 -9.33
N ASP A 53 8.15 11.84 -8.96
CA ASP A 53 9.58 11.74 -9.19
C ASP A 53 10.15 10.44 -8.60
N TRP A 54 9.76 10.11 -7.36
CA TRP A 54 10.22 8.89 -6.69
C TRP A 54 9.68 7.60 -7.32
N LEU A 55 8.39 7.56 -7.67
CA LEU A 55 7.78 6.39 -8.30
C LEU A 55 8.30 6.13 -9.73
N CYS A 56 8.86 7.16 -10.39
CA CYS A 56 9.51 7.07 -11.69
C CYS A 56 11.03 6.91 -11.63
N ALA A 57 11.65 7.07 -10.45
CA ALA A 57 13.08 6.87 -10.26
C ALA A 57 13.44 5.38 -10.31
N ALA A 58 14.43 4.99 -11.12
CA ALA A 58 14.82 3.59 -11.28
C ALA A 58 15.35 2.97 -9.97
N GLU A 59 16.00 3.78 -9.14
CA GLU A 59 16.54 3.39 -7.85
C GLU A 59 15.49 3.15 -6.75
N SER A 60 14.24 3.59 -6.95
CA SER A 60 13.22 3.44 -5.91
C SER A 60 12.75 2.00 -5.77
N GLU A 61 12.85 1.20 -6.84
CA GLU A 61 12.36 -0.18 -6.93
C GLU A 61 10.90 -0.32 -6.44
N VAL A 62 10.12 0.75 -6.57
CA VAL A 62 8.68 0.81 -6.30
C VAL A 62 7.98 1.61 -7.40
N SER A 63 6.71 1.32 -7.60
CA SER A 63 5.85 2.05 -8.54
C SER A 63 4.39 1.77 -8.24
N SER A 64 3.50 2.56 -8.81
CA SER A 64 2.08 2.28 -8.91
C SER A 64 1.63 2.38 -10.35
N HIS A 65 0.40 1.95 -10.65
CA HIS A 65 -0.14 2.16 -11.99
C HIS A 65 -0.53 3.62 -12.17
N TYR A 66 -1.13 4.21 -11.13
CA TYR A 66 -1.57 5.61 -11.14
C TYR A 66 -1.14 6.36 -9.88
N LEU A 67 -0.99 7.68 -10.04
CA LEU A 67 -0.92 8.66 -8.97
C LEU A 67 -2.03 9.69 -9.19
N VAL A 68 -2.78 10.01 -8.13
CA VAL A 68 -3.73 11.12 -8.11
C VAL A 68 -3.16 12.26 -7.27
N HIS A 69 -2.84 13.36 -7.91
CA HIS A 69 -2.32 14.58 -7.28
C HIS A 69 -3.40 15.31 -6.47
N GLU A 70 -2.97 16.19 -5.58
CA GLU A 70 -3.82 16.96 -4.66
C GLU A 70 -4.84 17.85 -5.40
N ASP A 71 -4.51 18.28 -6.63
CA ASP A 71 -5.36 19.07 -7.52
C ASP A 71 -6.36 18.23 -8.34
N GLY A 72 -6.29 16.90 -8.24
CA GLY A 72 -7.13 15.96 -8.98
C GLY A 72 -6.56 15.49 -10.32
N ARG A 73 -5.36 15.94 -10.70
CA ARG A 73 -4.67 15.44 -11.89
C ARG A 73 -4.27 13.98 -11.70
N ILE A 74 -4.43 13.17 -12.73
CA ILE A 74 -4.15 11.74 -12.72
C ILE A 74 -2.97 11.46 -13.65
N VAL A 75 -1.97 10.76 -13.13
CA VAL A 75 -0.79 10.35 -13.89
C VAL A 75 -0.70 8.84 -13.89
N GLN A 76 -0.59 8.25 -15.08
CA GLN A 76 -0.36 6.82 -15.27
C GLN A 76 1.15 6.56 -15.48
N MET A 77 1.71 5.70 -14.64
CA MET A 77 3.14 5.35 -14.64
C MET A 77 3.42 3.96 -15.19
N VAL A 78 2.49 3.03 -15.00
CA VAL A 78 2.60 1.64 -15.46
C VAL A 78 1.31 1.25 -16.16
N ARG A 79 1.41 0.59 -17.33
CA ARG A 79 0.25 0.03 -18.03
C ARG A 79 -0.44 -0.99 -17.14
N GLU A 80 -1.75 -1.04 -17.16
CA GLU A 80 -2.50 -1.98 -16.32
C GLU A 80 -2.28 -3.44 -16.70
N ALA A 81 -1.84 -3.70 -17.93
CA ALA A 81 -1.42 -5.04 -18.36
C ALA A 81 -0.12 -5.50 -17.66
N ASP A 82 0.73 -4.57 -17.22
CA ASP A 82 2.00 -4.85 -16.56
C ASP A 82 1.84 -4.88 -15.03
N ARG A 83 2.84 -5.42 -14.34
CA ARG A 83 2.90 -5.53 -12.87
C ARG A 83 3.69 -4.35 -12.30
N ALA A 84 2.98 -3.34 -11.77
CA ALA A 84 3.60 -2.33 -10.90
C ALA A 84 4.02 -2.92 -9.54
N TRP A 85 4.91 -2.24 -8.82
CA TRP A 85 5.53 -2.72 -7.58
C TRP A 85 5.06 -1.91 -6.36
N HIS A 86 3.76 -1.93 -6.05
CA HIS A 86 3.15 -1.06 -5.03
C HIS A 86 2.88 -1.76 -3.69
N ALA A 87 2.57 -3.05 -3.68
CA ALA A 87 2.08 -3.75 -2.48
C ALA A 87 3.20 -4.27 -1.57
N GLY A 88 4.38 -4.56 -2.12
CA GLY A 88 5.43 -5.29 -1.40
C GLY A 88 4.94 -6.64 -0.84
N ARG A 89 5.40 -7.01 0.36
CA ARG A 89 4.93 -8.24 1.06
C ARG A 89 3.51 -8.05 1.62
N GLY A 90 2.57 -8.86 1.16
CA GLY A 90 1.19 -8.85 1.63
C GLY A 90 0.39 -10.02 1.08
N SER A 91 -0.80 -10.22 1.60
CA SER A 91 -1.78 -11.20 1.10
C SER A 91 -3.19 -10.78 1.45
N TRP A 92 -4.16 -11.27 0.67
CA TRP A 92 -5.57 -11.09 0.97
C TRP A 92 -6.31 -12.40 0.71
N GLN A 93 -7.09 -12.85 1.69
CA GLN A 93 -7.78 -14.14 1.67
C GLN A 93 -6.86 -15.32 1.28
N GLY A 94 -5.61 -15.30 1.78
CA GLY A 94 -4.62 -16.34 1.52
C GLY A 94 -3.90 -16.24 0.17
N ARG A 95 -4.26 -15.30 -0.70
CA ARG A 95 -3.56 -15.05 -1.97
C ARG A 95 -2.47 -14.00 -1.78
N ASP A 96 -1.23 -14.37 -2.06
CA ASP A 96 -0.05 -13.52 -2.01
C ASP A 96 0.25 -12.87 -3.38
N ASP A 97 1.44 -12.26 -3.53
CA ASP A 97 1.87 -11.51 -4.73
C ASP A 97 0.82 -10.53 -5.27
N VAL A 98 0.33 -9.68 -4.37
CA VAL A 98 -0.75 -8.72 -4.63
C VAL A 98 -0.51 -7.88 -5.89
N ASN A 99 0.75 -7.51 -6.15
CA ASN A 99 1.15 -6.78 -7.35
C ASN A 99 0.69 -7.47 -8.66
N SER A 100 0.76 -8.80 -8.76
CA SER A 100 0.46 -9.51 -10.01
C SER A 100 -1.04 -9.53 -10.33
N TRP A 101 -1.92 -9.44 -9.34
CA TRP A 101 -3.37 -9.51 -9.53
C TRP A 101 -4.11 -8.21 -9.20
N SER A 102 -3.41 -7.10 -9.00
CA SER A 102 -4.07 -5.83 -8.68
C SER A 102 -3.57 -4.65 -9.51
N ILE A 103 -4.39 -3.60 -9.49
CA ILE A 103 -4.03 -2.23 -9.86
C ILE A 103 -3.79 -1.44 -8.57
N GLY A 104 -2.60 -0.88 -8.41
CA GLY A 104 -2.28 0.09 -7.37
C GLY A 104 -2.51 1.53 -7.81
N VAL A 105 -3.23 2.30 -7.01
CA VAL A 105 -3.42 3.75 -7.15
C VAL A 105 -2.85 4.45 -5.92
N GLU A 106 -1.82 5.26 -6.14
CA GLU A 106 -1.25 6.16 -5.15
C GLU A 106 -2.04 7.47 -5.11
N ILE A 107 -2.27 8.00 -3.92
CA ILE A 107 -3.00 9.24 -3.70
C ILE A 107 -2.05 10.18 -2.96
N ALA A 108 -1.72 11.32 -3.57
CA ALA A 108 -0.80 12.28 -3.01
C ALA A 108 -1.33 12.81 -1.67
N ASN A 109 -0.69 12.37 -0.58
CA ASN A 109 -1.02 12.78 0.77
C ASN A 109 0.17 12.44 1.67
N ALA A 110 0.58 13.39 2.50
CA ALA A 110 1.73 13.25 3.38
C ALA A 110 1.58 12.17 4.47
N GLY A 111 0.36 11.67 4.69
CA GLY A 111 0.09 10.53 5.55
C GLY A 111 0.34 10.82 7.02
N HIS A 112 0.38 9.74 7.82
CA HIS A 112 0.57 9.81 9.27
C HIS A 112 1.85 10.55 9.73
N PRO A 113 3.01 10.52 9.02
CA PRO A 113 4.18 11.31 9.41
C PRO A 113 3.93 12.81 9.53
N GLN A 114 2.90 13.33 8.83
CA GLN A 114 2.48 14.73 8.86
C GLN A 114 1.05 14.88 9.40
N ASN A 115 0.70 14.07 10.41
CA ASN A 115 -0.60 14.11 11.08
C ASN A 115 -1.81 13.84 10.16
N LEU A 116 -1.58 13.07 9.08
CA LEU A 116 -2.59 12.63 8.10
C LEU A 116 -3.50 13.80 7.66
N PRO A 117 -3.05 14.67 6.75
CA PRO A 117 -3.89 15.76 6.25
C PRO A 117 -5.14 15.20 5.54
N ASP A 118 -6.19 16.01 5.50
CA ASP A 118 -7.42 15.63 4.79
C ASP A 118 -7.16 15.56 3.28
N PHE A 119 -7.82 14.65 2.59
CA PHE A 119 -7.75 14.53 1.14
C PHE A 119 -8.64 15.61 0.48
N PRO A 120 -8.13 16.46 -0.42
CA PRO A 120 -8.93 17.45 -1.11
C PRO A 120 -10.13 16.86 -1.87
N GLU A 121 -11.23 17.60 -1.90
CA GLU A 121 -12.46 17.17 -2.58
C GLU A 121 -12.26 16.86 -4.07
N VAL A 122 -11.44 17.66 -4.75
CA VAL A 122 -11.09 17.45 -6.16
C VAL A 122 -10.29 16.16 -6.38
N GLN A 123 -9.40 15.83 -5.44
CA GLN A 123 -8.62 14.60 -5.45
C GLN A 123 -9.52 13.37 -5.24
N ILE A 124 -10.45 13.41 -4.27
CA ILE A 124 -11.39 12.30 -4.03
C ILE A 124 -12.32 12.09 -5.23
N LYS A 125 -12.75 13.17 -5.90
CA LYS A 125 -13.52 13.07 -7.14
C LYS A 125 -12.73 12.36 -8.25
N ALA A 126 -11.46 12.72 -8.43
CA ALA A 126 -10.58 12.06 -9.40
C ALA A 126 -10.37 10.56 -9.07
N VAL A 127 -10.17 10.21 -7.79
CA VAL A 127 -10.09 8.82 -7.33
C VAL A 127 -11.37 8.04 -7.65
N LEU A 128 -12.54 8.64 -7.46
CA LEU A 128 -13.83 8.04 -7.80
C LEU A 128 -13.95 7.75 -9.30
N GLU A 129 -13.67 8.76 -10.14
CA GLU A 129 -13.75 8.64 -11.60
C GLU A 129 -12.79 7.56 -12.13
N LEU A 130 -11.53 7.60 -11.69
CA LEU A 130 -10.51 6.61 -12.03
C LEU A 130 -10.89 5.20 -11.53
N GLY A 131 -11.23 5.08 -10.25
CA GLY A 131 -11.51 3.79 -9.62
C GLY A 131 -12.72 3.09 -10.23
N LEU A 132 -13.80 3.82 -10.54
CA LEU A 132 -14.99 3.28 -11.21
C LEU A 132 -14.66 2.81 -12.63
N ASP A 133 -13.84 3.55 -13.37
CA ASP A 133 -13.41 3.18 -14.71
C ASP A 133 -12.54 1.90 -14.70
N ILE A 134 -11.53 1.83 -13.81
CA ILE A 134 -10.71 0.63 -13.60
C ILE A 134 -11.58 -0.57 -13.26
N CYS A 135 -12.49 -0.42 -12.29
CA CYS A 135 -13.36 -1.51 -11.86
C CYS A 135 -14.26 -2.01 -12.99
N ARG A 136 -14.76 -1.11 -13.84
CA ARG A 136 -15.57 -1.47 -15.02
C ARG A 136 -14.75 -2.21 -16.07
N ARG A 137 -13.54 -1.74 -16.41
CA ARG A 137 -12.69 -2.36 -17.44
C ARG A 137 -12.20 -3.76 -17.04
N HIS A 138 -11.85 -3.95 -15.77
CA HIS A 138 -11.36 -5.24 -15.25
C HIS A 138 -12.42 -6.11 -14.58
N ARG A 139 -13.67 -5.63 -14.47
CA ARG A 139 -14.76 -6.30 -13.75
C ARG A 139 -14.41 -6.60 -12.29
N ILE A 140 -13.70 -5.67 -11.64
CA ILE A 140 -13.32 -5.77 -10.24
C ILE A 140 -14.58 -5.62 -9.38
N LEU A 141 -14.79 -6.58 -8.49
CA LEU A 141 -15.90 -6.54 -7.55
C LEU A 141 -15.64 -5.47 -6.48
N ALA A 142 -16.70 -4.81 -6.03
CA ALA A 142 -16.62 -3.78 -4.97
C ALA A 142 -15.85 -4.28 -3.71
N LYS A 143 -16.02 -5.53 -3.30
CA LYS A 143 -15.28 -6.13 -2.17
C LYS A 143 -13.78 -6.35 -2.40
N ARG A 144 -13.29 -6.12 -3.62
CA ARG A 144 -11.88 -6.21 -4.03
C ARG A 144 -11.27 -4.83 -4.30
N VAL A 145 -11.96 -3.76 -3.90
CA VAL A 145 -11.35 -2.44 -3.69
C VAL A 145 -10.90 -2.40 -2.24
N LEU A 146 -9.59 -2.35 -2.02
CA LEU A 146 -8.95 -2.59 -0.73
C LEU A 146 -7.96 -1.46 -0.41
N ALA A 147 -7.70 -1.27 0.87
CA ALA A 147 -6.57 -0.48 1.36
C ALA A 147 -5.25 -1.26 1.24
N HIS A 148 -4.12 -0.56 1.28
CA HIS A 148 -2.84 -1.23 1.51
C HIS A 148 -2.80 -1.91 2.90
N SER A 149 -3.47 -1.32 3.89
CA SER A 149 -3.59 -1.88 5.22
C SER A 149 -4.44 -3.17 5.28
N ASP A 150 -5.38 -3.38 4.35
CA ASP A 150 -6.14 -4.64 4.22
C ASP A 150 -5.25 -5.82 3.84
N ILE A 151 -4.28 -5.59 2.96
CA ILE A 151 -3.42 -6.62 2.38
C ILE A 151 -2.11 -6.82 3.14
N ALA A 152 -1.76 -5.88 4.03
CA ALA A 152 -0.51 -5.90 4.80
C ALA A 152 -0.72 -5.43 6.26
N PRO A 153 -1.63 -6.09 7.01
CA PRO A 153 -1.97 -5.69 8.36
C PRO A 153 -0.74 -5.70 9.28
N GLY A 154 -0.60 -4.66 10.10
CA GLY A 154 0.54 -4.47 11.02
C GLY A 154 1.82 -3.95 10.35
N ARG A 155 1.91 -3.95 9.01
CA ARG A 155 3.03 -3.36 8.26
C ARG A 155 2.66 -2.02 7.61
N LYS A 156 1.43 -1.91 7.11
CA LYS A 156 0.92 -0.75 6.38
C LYS A 156 -0.36 -0.23 7.02
N VAL A 157 -0.55 1.08 6.97
CA VAL A 157 -1.67 1.81 7.60
C VAL A 157 -2.41 2.70 6.60
N ASP A 158 -1.83 2.93 5.43
CA ASP A 158 -2.41 3.69 4.34
C ASP A 158 -3.65 2.99 3.73
N PRO A 159 -4.64 3.75 3.20
CA PRO A 159 -4.68 5.22 3.09
C PRO A 159 -5.13 5.95 4.38
N GLY A 160 -5.25 5.25 5.51
CA GLY A 160 -5.54 5.84 6.83
C GLY A 160 -7.01 6.12 7.10
N GLU A 161 -7.31 6.48 8.34
CA GLU A 161 -8.67 6.65 8.87
C GLU A 161 -9.43 7.85 8.28
N LYS A 162 -8.71 8.82 7.70
CA LYS A 162 -9.30 9.98 7.04
C LYS A 162 -9.70 9.72 5.59
N PHE A 163 -9.30 8.59 5.02
CA PHE A 163 -9.70 8.26 3.67
C PHE A 163 -11.21 7.96 3.61
N PRO A 164 -11.99 8.60 2.73
CA PRO A 164 -13.45 8.64 2.83
C PRO A 164 -14.14 7.39 2.25
N TRP A 165 -13.86 6.21 2.80
CA TRP A 165 -14.39 4.92 2.34
C TRP A 165 -15.92 4.86 2.20
N GLN A 166 -16.65 5.50 3.14
CA GLN A 166 -18.11 5.58 3.09
C GLN A 166 -18.60 6.29 1.83
N ARG A 167 -17.94 7.39 1.46
CA ARG A 167 -18.28 8.17 0.26
C ARG A 167 -17.98 7.37 -1.00
N LEU A 168 -16.83 6.68 -1.03
CA LEU A 168 -16.48 5.80 -2.13
C LEU A 168 -17.55 4.74 -2.37
N ALA A 169 -17.94 4.02 -1.30
CA ALA A 169 -18.96 2.98 -1.39
C ALA A 169 -20.33 3.53 -1.79
N ALA A 170 -20.72 4.71 -1.29
CA ALA A 170 -21.96 5.37 -1.68
C ALA A 170 -22.00 5.75 -3.18
N ALA A 171 -20.85 6.00 -3.78
CA ALA A 171 -20.69 6.23 -5.22
C ALA A 171 -20.51 4.94 -6.03
N GLY A 172 -20.58 3.76 -5.40
CA GLY A 172 -20.43 2.46 -6.04
C GLY A 172 -18.98 1.96 -6.16
N LEU A 173 -18.01 2.68 -5.60
CA LEU A 173 -16.61 2.27 -5.57
C LEU A 173 -16.30 1.63 -4.20
N GLY A 174 -16.13 0.31 -4.18
CA GLY A 174 -15.78 -0.40 -2.95
C GLY A 174 -16.97 -0.84 -2.11
N HIS A 175 -16.68 -1.62 -1.07
CA HIS A 175 -17.68 -2.17 -0.16
C HIS A 175 -17.44 -1.65 1.25
N PHE A 176 -18.39 -0.89 1.79
CA PHE A 176 -18.32 -0.37 3.15
C PHE A 176 -19.32 -1.09 4.05
N VAL A 177 -18.83 -1.64 5.16
CA VAL A 177 -19.66 -2.25 6.21
C VAL A 177 -19.67 -1.32 7.40
N ALA A 178 -20.84 -0.76 7.72
CA ALA A 178 -21.00 0.05 8.92
C ALA A 178 -20.75 -0.83 10.17
N ILE A 179 -19.99 -0.30 11.13
CA ILE A 179 -19.88 -0.93 12.44
C ILE A 179 -21.27 -0.89 13.07
N ALA A 180 -21.91 -2.05 13.19
CA ALA A 180 -23.15 -2.14 13.93
C ALA A 180 -22.86 -1.78 15.40
N PRO A 181 -23.72 -0.99 16.07
CA PRO A 181 -23.57 -0.77 17.50
C PRO A 181 -23.57 -2.15 18.18
N SER A 182 -22.59 -2.39 19.05
CA SER A 182 -22.52 -3.64 19.80
C SER A 182 -23.81 -3.78 20.59
N ARG A 183 -24.61 -4.81 20.26
CA ARG A 183 -25.66 -5.26 21.19
C ARG A 183 -24.93 -5.70 22.45
N GLU A 184 -25.17 -5.02 23.56
CA GLU A 184 -24.64 -5.47 24.85
C GLU A 184 -25.00 -6.95 25.05
N GLY A 185 -23.99 -7.80 25.27
CA GLY A 185 -24.20 -9.10 25.93
C GLY A 185 -24.10 -10.40 25.11
N VAL A 186 -23.59 -10.44 23.88
CA VAL A 186 -23.29 -11.74 23.23
C VAL A 186 -21.87 -11.76 22.66
N PHE A 187 -20.96 -12.46 23.35
CA PHE A 187 -19.66 -12.85 22.78
C PHE A 187 -19.89 -13.97 21.76
N SER A 188 -20.12 -13.61 20.51
CA SER A 188 -19.83 -14.50 19.37
C SER A 188 -18.43 -14.20 18.87
N VAL A 189 -17.53 -15.18 18.91
CA VAL A 189 -16.19 -15.07 18.30
C VAL A 189 -16.39 -14.87 16.79
N PRO A 190 -16.01 -13.71 16.21
CA PRO A 190 -16.19 -13.49 14.78
C PRO A 190 -15.24 -14.38 13.99
N THR A 191 -15.74 -15.04 12.95
CA THR A 191 -14.87 -15.68 11.96
C THR A 191 -14.13 -14.61 11.14
N ALA A 192 -13.03 -14.96 10.49
CA ALA A 192 -12.24 -14.02 9.70
C ALA A 192 -13.03 -13.35 8.55
N ALA A 193 -14.21 -13.88 8.18
CA ALA A 193 -15.08 -13.33 7.16
C ALA A 193 -16.00 -12.20 7.64
N ASP A 194 -16.18 -12.03 8.96
CA ASP A 194 -17.21 -11.16 9.56
C ASP A 194 -16.64 -9.96 10.33
N ARG A 195 -15.32 -9.73 10.28
CA ARG A 195 -14.71 -8.61 11.01
C ARG A 195 -14.90 -7.30 10.23
N PRO A 196 -15.53 -6.26 10.81
CA PRO A 196 -15.47 -4.93 10.24
C PRO A 196 -14.01 -4.45 10.22
N PHE A 197 -13.57 -3.98 9.06
CA PHE A 197 -12.26 -3.39 8.87
C PHE A 197 -12.18 -2.07 9.64
N TRP A 198 -11.28 -2.09 10.63
CA TRP A 198 -10.82 -1.01 11.52
C TRP A 198 -11.73 -0.56 12.68
N PRO A 199 -11.16 -0.54 13.89
CA PRO A 199 -10.96 0.76 14.53
C PRO A 199 -9.50 1.00 14.96
N SER A 200 -8.99 2.17 14.62
CA SER A 200 -7.87 2.84 15.30
C SER A 200 -8.46 3.35 16.59
N ARG A 201 -8.30 2.58 17.64
CA ARG A 201 -8.38 3.07 19.01
C ARG A 201 -7.59 2.11 19.86
N ASP A 202 -6.29 2.36 19.89
CA ASP A 202 -5.46 2.40 21.10
C ASP A 202 -3.98 2.58 20.70
N CYS A 203 -3.66 3.80 20.27
CA CYS A 203 -2.32 4.36 20.44
C CYS A 203 -2.43 5.46 21.51
N PHE A 204 -2.67 5.11 22.77
CA PHE A 204 -2.31 5.96 23.92
C PHE A 204 -2.17 5.13 25.22
N SER A 205 -1.03 5.34 25.87
CA SER A 205 -0.64 5.04 27.26
C SER A 205 -0.80 3.61 27.80
N ALA A 206 0.32 2.87 27.82
CA ALA A 206 0.63 2.00 28.95
C ALA A 206 1.70 2.68 29.82
N THR A 207 1.27 3.57 30.72
CA THR A 207 1.97 3.72 31.99
C THR A 207 1.43 2.66 32.94
N ASP A 208 2.34 2.01 33.64
CA ASP A 208 2.13 1.14 34.80
C ASP A 208 1.80 -0.34 34.54
N THR A 209 2.85 -1.10 34.22
CA THR A 209 3.03 -2.42 34.82
C THR A 209 4.45 -2.48 35.37
N GLY A 210 4.57 -2.32 36.69
CA GLY A 210 5.82 -2.51 37.41
C GLY A 210 6.44 -3.88 37.15
N LEU A 211 7.63 -3.87 36.54
CA LEU A 211 8.62 -4.94 36.61
C LEU A 211 10.01 -4.26 36.73
N PRO A 212 10.85 -4.67 37.70
CA PRO A 212 12.10 -3.96 38.01
C PRO A 212 13.17 -4.16 36.94
N GLN A 213 13.97 -3.10 36.75
CA GLN A 213 15.14 -3.03 35.87
C GLN A 213 16.29 -3.94 36.37
N PRO A 214 17.12 -4.53 35.49
CA PRO A 214 18.25 -5.34 35.91
C PRO A 214 19.46 -4.45 36.25
N GLU A 215 19.90 -4.53 37.50
CA GLU A 215 21.16 -3.95 37.95
C GLU A 215 22.32 -4.96 37.86
N HIS A 216 23.48 -4.42 37.50
CA HIS A 216 24.74 -5.11 37.27
C HIS A 216 25.21 -5.97 38.45
N MET A 217 25.64 -7.22 38.18
CA MET A 217 26.76 -7.80 38.92
C MET A 217 27.68 -8.70 38.07
N THR A 218 28.94 -8.58 38.45
CA THR A 218 30.18 -9.10 37.90
C THR A 218 30.32 -10.62 37.97
N GLY A 219 31.13 -11.22 37.08
CA GLY A 219 31.51 -12.63 37.22
C GLY A 219 32.35 -13.21 36.08
N LYS A 220 33.68 -13.21 36.24
CA LYS A 220 34.67 -13.88 35.38
C LYS A 220 34.47 -15.41 35.33
N ARG A 221 34.78 -16.04 34.19
CA ARG A 221 35.59 -17.30 34.00
C ARG A 221 35.55 -17.69 32.49
N LYS A 222 36.63 -17.52 31.72
CA LYS A 222 37.80 -18.40 31.43
C LYS A 222 37.53 -19.59 30.47
N ARG A 223 38.28 -19.52 29.33
CA ARG A 223 38.85 -20.60 28.47
C ARG A 223 37.84 -21.36 27.57
N SER A 224 38.14 -21.73 26.33
CA SER A 224 39.43 -22.11 25.72
C SER A 224 39.47 -21.87 24.21
N SER A 225 40.66 -21.50 23.75
CA SER A 225 41.16 -21.52 22.37
C SER A 225 41.17 -22.92 21.74
N GLY A 226 40.78 -23.02 20.47
CA GLY A 226 40.96 -24.18 19.61
C GLY A 226 41.07 -23.73 18.15
N ASN A 227 42.28 -23.82 17.63
CA ASN A 227 42.78 -23.42 16.31
C ASN A 227 42.34 -24.42 15.23
N PHE A 228 42.14 -24.02 13.96
CA PHE A 228 42.86 -24.62 12.82
C PHE A 228 42.69 -23.84 11.50
N LYS A 229 43.81 -23.75 10.78
CA LYS A 229 44.06 -23.08 9.50
C LYS A 229 43.86 -24.01 8.30
N GLY A 230 43.69 -23.39 7.11
CA GLY A 230 44.12 -23.89 5.79
C GLY A 230 43.23 -25.00 5.21
N ILE A 231 43.06 -25.16 3.90
CA ILE A 231 44.09 -25.24 2.86
C ILE A 231 43.48 -24.86 1.50
N SER A 232 44.32 -24.25 0.66
CA SER A 232 44.21 -23.95 -0.76
C SER A 232 44.31 -25.18 -1.69
N GLY A 233 43.67 -25.10 -2.86
CA GLY A 233 44.21 -25.56 -4.15
C GLY A 233 43.72 -26.90 -4.71
N LEU A 234 42.92 -26.84 -5.78
CA LEU A 234 43.18 -27.38 -7.13
C LEU A 234 42.10 -26.86 -8.09
#